data_AF-A9VBK0-F1
#
_entry.id   AF-A9VBK0-F1
#
_cell.length_a   1.000
_cell.length_b   1.000
_cell.length_c   1.000
_cell.angle_alpha   90.00
_cell.angle_beta   90.00
_cell.angle_gamma   90.00
#
_symmetry.space_group_name_H-M   'P 1'
#
loop_
_entity.id
_entity.type
_entity.pdbx_description
1 polymer ?
#
loop_
_entity_poly.entity_id
_entity_poly.type
_entity_poly.pdbx_seq_one_letter_code
_entity_poly.pdbx_strand_id
1 'polypeptide(L)'
;MALRLCIKYLQSREDLADCSELIAKRHKISLEHSLVAELRHRLATPGQSLDALKFLQQSSTELSLFDDHLAACTPQLHWEQVVCHSPDSINQTASQPLRPGPRGGHQMCIDPSNNVIYLLGGWDGRRDLGDLWRFDTINETWELLSPDVEDDGGPCPRSCHCAAISVRRQELYVFGQYIDREEQTENSTRPHLFVYSIARRAWSMVAQNGRGPRLLYDAQMSIDDEAGTVYISGGRAMWLGAIGDLYGGLYAFDCQSRQWRTLREDGERRGQCPSDTRFYGRSGHTMVFMPTTKSLYIFGGQRAGLHLADFLRYDTSQDVVTLVQHDAMCFGGPTAGFTQRGSCDPTRNEIYIVSGIVKETAIGQSKIGNHLWIYNCNSETWRLAEVTAHCESMSPLPRYAHQTHYMFGGNPASKKSRARLGDLWRFYVQRPQADDILAECAFQLRCLHARDLAARNPVDGIQFLRSVVAPTVLQERRHDIRAYEQLVGMCLRGAPVDALTRKRVTEDIFRFIREDLRGPSVALESLALKVLLQSSSTRTGSITSGASPTAAATTVASRSGALM
;
A
#
# COMPACT_ATOMS: atom_id res chain seq x y z
N MET A 1 6.87 14.04 28.25
CA MET A 1 7.84 13.03 27.76
C MET A 1 8.74 12.48 28.87
N ALA A 2 9.48 13.31 29.62
CA ALA A 2 10.37 12.84 30.71
C ALA A 2 9.68 12.01 31.81
N LEU A 3 8.52 12.47 32.32
CA LEU A 3 7.78 11.75 33.38
C LEU A 3 7.31 10.35 32.93
N ARG A 4 6.95 10.20 31.65
CA ARG A 4 6.54 8.92 31.04
C ARG A 4 7.70 7.93 31.01
N LEU A 5 8.90 8.41 30.67
CA LEU A 5 10.12 7.61 30.70
C LEU A 5 10.51 7.22 32.14
N CYS A 6 10.34 8.13 33.11
CA CYS A 6 10.58 7.83 34.52
C CYS A 6 9.62 6.75 35.05
N ILE A 7 8.32 6.84 34.77
CA ILE A 7 7.35 5.81 35.19
C ILE A 7 7.64 4.47 34.52
N LYS A 8 7.96 4.48 33.22
CA LYS A 8 8.35 3.27 32.48
C LYS A 8 9.63 2.64 33.05
N TYR A 9 10.59 3.45 33.48
CA TYR A 9 11.81 3.01 34.15
C TYR A 9 11.55 2.44 35.56
N LEU A 10 10.66 3.06 36.34
CA LEU A 10 10.26 2.55 37.66
C LEU A 10 9.51 1.21 37.55
N GLN A 11 8.67 1.04 36.52
CA GLN A 11 7.93 -0.19 36.26
C GLN A 11 8.80 -1.33 35.71
N SER A 12 9.91 -1.04 35.03
CA SER A 12 10.80 -2.08 34.47
C SER A 12 11.73 -2.72 35.50
N ARG A 13 11.92 -2.05 36.64
CA ARG A 13 12.81 -2.41 37.75
C ARG A 13 12.02 -3.05 38.89
N GLU A 14 12.24 -4.35 39.14
CA GLU A 14 11.53 -5.09 40.20
C GLU A 14 11.74 -4.48 41.60
N ASP A 15 12.92 -3.94 41.86
CA ASP A 15 13.27 -3.30 43.13
C ASP A 15 12.68 -1.88 43.29
N LEU A 16 12.00 -1.35 42.28
CA LEU A 16 11.36 -0.03 42.28
C LEU A 16 9.85 -0.10 41.96
N ALA A 17 9.27 -1.29 41.86
CA ALA A 17 7.85 -1.48 41.59
C ALA A 17 6.97 -0.79 42.64
N ASP A 18 7.37 -0.87 43.92
CA ASP A 18 6.70 -0.22 45.05
C ASP A 18 6.62 1.31 44.90
N CYS A 19 7.62 1.93 44.28
CA CYS A 19 7.61 3.38 44.03
C CYS A 19 6.50 3.77 43.06
N SER A 20 6.24 2.94 42.05
CA SER A 20 5.17 3.20 41.08
C SER A 20 3.78 3.06 41.72
N GLU A 21 3.60 2.05 42.58
CA GLU A 21 2.36 1.82 43.32
C GLU A 21 2.07 2.94 44.34
N LEU A 22 3.12 3.42 45.02
CA LEU A 22 3.03 4.56 45.93
C LEU A 22 2.62 5.85 45.20
N ILE A 23 3.15 6.11 44.00
CA ILE A 23 2.75 7.26 43.18
C ILE A 23 1.28 7.16 42.76
N ALA A 24 0.85 5.99 42.29
CA ALA A 24 -0.54 5.74 41.89
C ALA A 24 -1.51 5.96 43.07
N LYS A 25 -1.18 5.41 44.24
CA LYS A 25 -1.99 5.48 45.46
C LYS A 25 -2.05 6.90 46.04
N ARG A 26 -0.92 7.61 46.08
CA ARG A 26 -0.85 8.99 46.60
C ARG A 26 -1.65 9.97 45.77
N HIS A 27 -1.66 9.82 44.45
CA HIS A 27 -2.30 10.79 43.55
C HIS A 27 -3.65 10.34 42.99
N LYS A 28 -4.09 9.11 43.33
CA LYS A 28 -5.29 8.44 42.79
C LYS A 28 -5.29 8.41 41.26
N ILE A 29 -4.16 8.01 40.69
CA ILE A 29 -3.95 8.01 39.24
C ILE A 29 -3.77 6.57 38.78
N SER A 30 -4.51 6.20 37.74
CA SER A 30 -4.30 4.95 37.02
C SER A 30 -3.07 5.11 36.11
N LEU A 31 -2.03 4.32 36.35
CA LEU A 31 -0.77 4.35 35.59
C LEU A 31 -0.85 3.57 34.27
N GLU A 32 -1.90 2.77 34.09
CA GLU A 32 -2.13 1.93 32.92
C GLU A 32 -3.61 1.62 32.75
N HIS A 33 -4.04 1.31 31.53
CA HIS A 33 -5.43 0.95 31.26
C HIS A 33 -5.84 -0.29 32.08
N SER A 34 -7.09 -0.31 32.59
CA SER A 34 -7.61 -1.39 33.46
C SER A 34 -7.45 -2.78 32.85
N LEU A 35 -7.62 -2.90 31.54
CA LEU A 35 -7.43 -4.15 30.80
C LEU A 35 -5.98 -4.63 30.79
N VAL A 36 -5.03 -3.70 30.67
CA VAL A 36 -3.59 -4.02 30.67
C VAL A 36 -3.15 -4.44 32.08
N ALA A 37 -3.69 -3.79 33.12
CA ALA A 37 -3.48 -4.19 34.51
C ALA A 37 -4.04 -5.60 34.78
N GLU A 38 -5.28 -5.87 34.36
CA GLU A 38 -5.93 -7.17 34.52
C GLU A 38 -5.18 -8.28 33.78
N LEU A 39 -4.77 -8.01 32.53
CA LEU A 39 -3.98 -8.96 31.77
C LEU A 39 -2.62 -9.22 32.44
N ARG A 40 -1.93 -8.17 32.91
CA ARG A 40 -0.65 -8.33 33.63
C ARG A 40 -0.82 -9.18 34.89
N HIS A 41 -1.87 -8.94 35.67
CA HIS A 41 -2.18 -9.72 36.87
C HIS A 41 -2.35 -11.20 36.52
N ARG A 42 -3.11 -11.52 35.47
CA ARG A 42 -3.33 -12.91 35.01
C ARG A 42 -2.05 -13.58 34.51
N LEU A 43 -1.18 -12.84 33.82
CA LEU A 43 0.08 -13.37 33.30
C LEU A 43 1.12 -13.62 34.40
N ALA A 44 1.14 -12.78 35.43
CA ALA A 44 2.01 -12.94 36.59
C ALA A 44 1.57 -14.09 37.51
N THR A 45 0.28 -14.42 37.54
CA THR A 45 -0.29 -15.41 38.47
C THR A 45 -0.18 -16.85 37.94
N PRO A 46 0.49 -17.78 38.66
CA PRO A 46 0.57 -19.18 38.25
C PRO A 46 -0.81 -19.83 38.04
N GLY A 47 -0.98 -20.54 36.92
CA GLY A 47 -2.21 -21.24 36.57
C GLY A 47 -3.27 -20.41 35.86
N GLN A 48 -3.12 -19.08 35.75
CA GLN A 48 -4.10 -18.21 35.09
C GLN A 48 -3.85 -17.98 33.58
N SER A 49 -2.85 -18.65 32.97
CA SER A 49 -2.46 -18.41 31.57
C SER A 49 -3.57 -18.68 30.55
N LEU A 50 -4.44 -19.67 30.80
CA LEU A 50 -5.58 -19.94 29.91
C LEU A 50 -6.70 -18.90 30.06
N ASP A 51 -6.88 -18.36 31.25
CA ASP A 51 -7.85 -17.28 31.48
C ASP A 51 -7.34 -15.95 30.91
N ALA A 52 -6.02 -15.72 30.94
CA ALA A 52 -5.37 -14.63 30.23
C ALA A 52 -5.60 -14.74 28.71
N LEU A 53 -5.52 -15.95 28.14
CA LEU A 53 -5.79 -16.18 26.72
C LEU A 53 -7.24 -15.86 26.36
N LYS A 54 -8.21 -16.35 27.13
CA LYS A 54 -9.64 -16.04 26.90
C LYS A 54 -9.89 -14.54 26.97
N PHE A 55 -9.29 -13.88 27.97
CA PHE A 55 -9.41 -12.43 28.15
C PHE A 55 -8.81 -11.65 26.97
N LEU A 56 -7.65 -12.06 26.45
CA LEU A 56 -7.03 -11.49 25.26
C LEU A 56 -7.92 -11.64 24.02
N GLN A 57 -8.47 -12.85 23.80
CA GLN A 57 -9.34 -13.12 22.66
C GLN A 57 -10.59 -12.22 22.70
N GLN A 58 -11.25 -12.11 23.85
CA GLN A 58 -12.41 -11.23 24.03
C GLN A 58 -12.06 -9.75 23.84
N SER A 59 -10.98 -9.29 24.46
CA SER A 59 -10.56 -7.88 24.42
C SER A 59 -10.06 -7.44 23.03
N SER A 60 -9.52 -8.38 22.25
CA SER A 60 -8.96 -8.08 20.92
C SER A 60 -10.03 -7.63 19.93
N THR A 61 -11.22 -8.23 19.97
CA THR A 61 -12.33 -7.93 19.06
C THR A 61 -13.01 -6.59 19.39
N GLU A 62 -13.05 -6.21 20.67
CA GLU A 62 -13.80 -5.03 21.11
C GLU A 62 -13.02 -3.71 21.00
N LEU A 63 -11.68 -3.76 21.08
CA LEU A 63 -10.85 -2.56 21.30
C LEU A 63 -9.75 -2.35 20.27
N SER A 64 -9.70 -3.19 19.23
CA SER A 64 -8.66 -3.16 18.21
C SER A 64 -7.25 -3.15 18.83
N LEU A 65 -7.05 -4.09 19.76
CA LEU A 65 -5.92 -4.13 20.69
C LEU A 65 -4.55 -4.14 20.00
N PHE A 66 -4.50 -4.57 18.74
CA PHE A 66 -3.27 -4.81 17.98
C PHE A 66 -3.03 -3.81 16.84
N ASP A 67 -3.88 -2.79 16.66
CA ASP A 67 -3.83 -1.91 15.49
C ASP A 67 -2.47 -1.25 15.26
N ASP A 68 -1.84 -0.71 16.30
CA ASP A 68 -0.51 -0.08 16.19
C ASP A 68 0.53 -1.07 15.66
N HIS A 69 0.48 -2.32 16.15
CA HIS A 69 1.41 -3.37 15.74
C HIS A 69 1.14 -3.81 14.30
N LEU A 70 -0.12 -4.10 13.97
CA LEU A 70 -0.55 -4.48 12.62
C LEU A 70 -0.23 -3.37 11.60
N ALA A 71 -0.41 -2.11 12.00
CA ALA A 71 -0.05 -0.95 11.19
C ALA A 71 1.46 -0.77 11.06
N ALA A 72 2.29 -1.29 11.96
CA ALA A 72 3.74 -1.26 11.84
C ALA A 72 4.32 -2.45 11.04
N CYS A 73 3.56 -3.54 10.89
CA CYS A 73 4.00 -4.72 10.16
C CYS A 73 4.25 -4.43 8.67
N THR A 74 5.34 -5.00 8.15
CA THR A 74 5.65 -4.96 6.72
C THR A 74 4.75 -5.92 5.94
N PRO A 75 3.96 -5.43 4.97
CA PRO A 75 3.17 -6.29 4.10
C PRO A 75 4.06 -7.20 3.27
N GLN A 76 3.64 -8.46 3.09
CA GLN A 76 4.37 -9.46 2.33
C GLN A 76 3.76 -9.59 0.93
N LEU A 77 4.60 -9.48 -0.10
CA LEU A 77 4.23 -9.62 -1.50
C LEU A 77 4.46 -11.06 -1.96
N HIS A 78 3.38 -11.69 -2.40
CA HIS A 78 3.39 -13.02 -2.99
C HIS A 78 3.10 -12.93 -4.48
N TRP A 79 3.91 -13.62 -5.28
CA TRP A 79 3.71 -13.79 -6.71
C TRP A 79 3.28 -15.22 -7.00
N GLU A 80 2.36 -15.36 -7.94
CA GLU A 80 1.88 -16.64 -8.42
C GLU A 80 1.77 -16.59 -9.94
N GLN A 81 2.36 -17.57 -10.61
CA GLN A 81 2.17 -17.72 -12.05
C GLN A 81 0.82 -18.36 -12.31
N VAL A 82 0.00 -17.70 -13.12
CA VAL A 82 -1.31 -18.22 -13.51
C VAL A 82 -1.12 -19.15 -14.70
N VAL A 83 -1.35 -20.45 -14.49
CA VAL A 83 -1.19 -21.48 -15.53
C VAL A 83 -2.56 -21.83 -16.07
N CYS A 84 -2.91 -21.28 -17.22
CA CYS A 84 -4.22 -21.52 -17.82
C CYS A 84 -4.38 -23.00 -18.21
N HIS A 85 -5.41 -23.64 -17.67
CA HIS A 85 -5.78 -25.00 -18.04
C HIS A 85 -6.58 -24.97 -19.35
N SER A 86 -6.20 -25.79 -20.34
CA SER A 86 -7.06 -26.02 -21.49
C SER A 86 -8.26 -26.85 -21.02
N PRO A 87 -9.52 -26.45 -21.30
CA PRO A 87 -10.61 -27.41 -21.23
C PRO A 87 -10.27 -28.58 -22.16
N ASP A 88 -10.59 -29.79 -21.71
CA ASP A 88 -10.16 -31.05 -22.31
C ASP A 88 -10.24 -31.05 -23.85
N SER A 89 -9.13 -31.51 -24.45
CA SER A 89 -8.79 -31.54 -25.88
C SER A 89 -9.69 -32.39 -26.78
N ILE A 90 -10.96 -32.62 -26.43
CA ILE A 90 -11.79 -33.63 -27.09
C ILE A 90 -12.60 -33.07 -28.27
N ASN A 91 -12.81 -31.75 -28.40
CA ASN A 91 -13.64 -31.19 -29.49
C ASN A 91 -13.20 -29.83 -30.08
N GLN A 92 -11.93 -29.44 -29.97
CA GLN A 92 -11.47 -28.18 -30.59
C GLN A 92 -10.92 -28.40 -31.99
N THR A 93 -11.56 -27.75 -32.98
CA THR A 93 -11.00 -27.54 -34.31
C THR A 93 -9.70 -26.77 -34.18
N ALA A 94 -8.63 -27.25 -34.83
CA ALA A 94 -7.24 -26.81 -34.70
C ALA A 94 -6.90 -25.36 -35.12
N SER A 95 -7.87 -24.42 -35.14
CA SER A 95 -7.74 -23.12 -35.80
C SER A 95 -7.75 -21.89 -34.89
N GLN A 96 -8.11 -21.98 -33.60
CA GLN A 96 -8.11 -20.80 -32.71
C GLN A 96 -7.05 -20.90 -31.58
N PRO A 97 -6.32 -19.79 -31.29
CA PRO A 97 -5.35 -19.77 -30.21
C PRO A 97 -6.04 -19.88 -28.84
N LEU A 98 -5.49 -20.71 -27.96
CA LEU A 98 -6.00 -20.96 -26.60
C LEU A 98 -5.70 -19.83 -25.60
N ARG A 99 -4.79 -18.92 -25.95
CA ARG A 99 -4.34 -17.80 -25.11
C ARG A 99 -3.71 -16.69 -25.97
N PRO A 100 -3.66 -15.44 -25.48
CA PRO A 100 -2.99 -14.37 -26.19
C PRO A 100 -1.50 -14.66 -26.37
N GLY A 101 -0.95 -14.35 -27.55
CA GLY A 101 0.49 -14.43 -27.82
C GLY A 101 1.32 -13.37 -27.08
N PRO A 102 2.67 -13.52 -27.05
CA PRO A 102 3.56 -12.56 -26.42
C PRO A 102 3.48 -11.16 -27.04
N ARG A 103 3.40 -10.12 -26.21
CA ARG A 103 3.14 -8.74 -26.66
C ARG A 103 3.56 -7.68 -25.65
N GLY A 104 3.87 -6.46 -26.09
CA GLY A 104 4.08 -5.28 -25.24
C GLY A 104 3.18 -4.12 -25.63
N GLY A 105 2.93 -3.18 -24.71
CA GLY A 105 2.13 -1.97 -25.02
C GLY A 105 0.63 -2.22 -25.17
N HIS A 106 0.15 -3.40 -24.77
CA HIS A 106 -1.27 -3.76 -24.67
C HIS A 106 -1.89 -3.10 -23.43
N GLN A 107 -3.22 -3.05 -23.39
CA GLN A 107 -3.95 -2.60 -22.20
C GLN A 107 -4.77 -3.76 -21.61
N MET A 108 -4.88 -3.77 -20.27
CA MET A 108 -5.74 -4.68 -19.54
C MET A 108 -6.68 -3.87 -18.66
N CYS A 109 -7.93 -4.29 -18.57
CA CYS A 109 -8.93 -3.71 -17.69
C CYS A 109 -9.63 -4.81 -16.90
N ILE A 110 -9.73 -4.66 -15.58
CA ILE A 110 -10.30 -5.65 -14.68
C ILE A 110 -11.74 -5.25 -14.35
N ASP A 111 -12.68 -6.17 -14.56
CA ASP A 111 -14.04 -6.13 -14.05
C ASP A 111 -14.14 -7.06 -12.82
N PRO A 112 -13.95 -6.54 -11.60
CA PRO A 112 -14.02 -7.34 -10.39
C PRO A 112 -15.43 -7.85 -10.09
N SER A 113 -16.49 -7.18 -10.58
CA SER A 113 -17.86 -7.62 -10.34
C SER A 113 -18.21 -8.88 -11.12
N ASN A 114 -17.60 -9.06 -12.30
CA ASN A 114 -17.80 -10.24 -13.14
C ASN A 114 -16.62 -11.22 -13.11
N ASN A 115 -15.57 -10.97 -12.32
CA ASN A 115 -14.35 -11.78 -12.25
C ASN A 115 -13.68 -11.94 -13.62
N VAL A 116 -13.57 -10.84 -14.36
CA VAL A 116 -13.07 -10.85 -15.75
C VAL A 116 -11.97 -9.83 -15.94
N ILE A 117 -11.00 -10.17 -16.78
CA ILE A 117 -10.01 -9.22 -17.31
C ILE A 117 -10.14 -9.15 -18.83
N TYR A 118 -10.24 -7.94 -19.36
CA TYR A 118 -10.15 -7.69 -20.79
C TYR A 118 -8.73 -7.32 -21.17
N LEU A 119 -8.24 -7.86 -22.28
CA LEU A 119 -6.94 -7.51 -22.86
C LEU A 119 -7.13 -7.09 -24.31
N LEU A 120 -6.58 -5.94 -24.70
CA LEU A 120 -6.67 -5.42 -26.05
C LEU A 120 -5.29 -5.06 -26.63
N GLY A 121 -5.07 -5.53 -27.85
CA GLY A 121 -4.00 -5.08 -28.74
C GLY A 121 -2.59 -5.28 -28.21
N GLY A 122 -1.72 -4.30 -28.44
CA GLY A 122 -0.28 -4.34 -28.18
C GLY A 122 0.51 -4.66 -29.44
N TRP A 123 1.80 -4.95 -29.27
CA TRP A 123 2.74 -5.22 -30.36
C TRP A 123 3.53 -6.50 -30.08
N ASP A 124 3.52 -7.44 -31.03
CA ASP A 124 4.12 -8.78 -30.89
C ASP A 124 5.63 -8.82 -31.22
N GLY A 125 6.17 -7.70 -31.68
CA GLY A 125 7.54 -7.61 -32.16
C GLY A 125 7.71 -7.42 -33.65
N ARG A 126 6.61 -7.50 -34.40
CA ARG A 126 6.55 -7.36 -35.84
C ARG A 126 5.43 -6.41 -36.25
N ARG A 127 4.26 -6.52 -35.62
CA ARG A 127 3.08 -5.72 -35.94
C ARG A 127 2.26 -5.38 -34.71
N ASP A 128 1.46 -4.32 -34.83
CA ASP A 128 0.40 -4.04 -33.88
C ASP A 128 -0.71 -5.10 -33.97
N LEU A 129 -1.39 -5.32 -32.86
CA LEU A 129 -2.44 -6.31 -32.69
C LEU A 129 -3.78 -5.60 -32.46
N GLY A 130 -4.85 -6.15 -33.02
CA GLY A 130 -6.23 -5.69 -32.85
C GLY A 130 -7.11 -6.68 -32.07
N ASP A 131 -6.54 -7.77 -31.56
CA ASP A 131 -7.30 -8.83 -30.89
C ASP A 131 -7.79 -8.41 -29.50
N LEU A 132 -9.05 -8.76 -29.19
CA LEU A 132 -9.69 -8.57 -27.90
C LEU A 132 -9.88 -9.93 -27.21
N TRP A 133 -9.33 -10.02 -26.01
CA TRP A 133 -9.38 -11.22 -25.19
C TRP A 133 -10.11 -10.96 -23.88
N ARG A 134 -10.76 -12.02 -23.37
CA ARG A 134 -11.39 -12.09 -22.07
C ARG A 134 -10.70 -13.19 -21.25
N PHE A 135 -10.34 -12.89 -20.01
CA PHE A 135 -9.81 -13.85 -19.05
C PHE A 135 -10.79 -14.00 -17.88
N ASP A 136 -11.22 -15.23 -17.61
CA ASP A 136 -12.00 -15.57 -16.42
C ASP A 136 -11.06 -15.84 -15.25
N THR A 137 -11.13 -15.03 -14.19
CA THR A 137 -10.21 -15.14 -13.05
C THR A 137 -10.57 -16.26 -12.07
N ILE A 138 -11.76 -16.86 -12.18
CA ILE A 138 -12.19 -17.99 -11.35
C ILE A 138 -11.76 -19.30 -12.00
N ASN A 139 -12.06 -19.45 -13.28
CA ASN A 139 -11.74 -20.66 -14.05
C ASN A 139 -10.31 -20.63 -14.63
N GLU A 140 -9.64 -19.48 -14.57
CA GLU A 140 -8.30 -19.24 -15.11
C GLU A 140 -8.17 -19.58 -16.61
N THR A 141 -9.21 -19.24 -17.39
CA THR A 141 -9.29 -19.52 -18.82
C THR A 141 -9.36 -18.26 -19.66
N TRP A 142 -8.77 -18.31 -20.85
CA TRP A 142 -8.85 -17.26 -21.87
C TRP A 142 -9.93 -17.58 -22.90
N GLU A 143 -10.60 -16.54 -23.38
CA GLU A 143 -11.56 -16.56 -24.46
C GLU A 143 -11.20 -15.44 -25.45
N LEU A 144 -11.03 -15.80 -26.72
CA LEU A 144 -10.86 -14.81 -27.80
C LEU A 144 -12.23 -14.25 -28.16
N LEU A 145 -12.46 -12.97 -27.90
CA LEU A 145 -13.72 -12.30 -28.24
C LEU A 145 -13.74 -11.80 -29.67
N SER A 146 -12.60 -11.27 -30.15
CA SER A 146 -12.44 -10.82 -31.53
C SER A 146 -10.99 -10.95 -31.97
N PRO A 147 -10.71 -11.55 -33.15
CA PRO A 147 -9.35 -11.64 -33.70
C PRO A 147 -8.82 -10.28 -34.18
N ASP A 148 -9.70 -9.37 -34.58
CA ASP A 148 -9.39 -7.99 -34.92
C ASP A 148 -10.64 -7.11 -34.71
N VAL A 149 -10.59 -6.22 -33.72
CA VAL A 149 -11.73 -5.37 -33.38
C VAL A 149 -12.04 -4.32 -34.44
N GLU A 150 -11.14 -4.06 -35.39
CA GLU A 150 -11.43 -3.16 -36.52
C GLU A 150 -12.58 -3.68 -37.38
N ASP A 151 -12.64 -4.99 -37.59
CA ASP A 151 -13.72 -5.66 -38.33
C ASP A 151 -15.08 -5.53 -37.62
N ASP A 152 -15.07 -5.28 -36.31
CA ASP A 152 -16.25 -5.08 -35.47
C ASP A 152 -16.61 -3.59 -35.28
N GLY A 153 -16.03 -2.69 -36.09
CA GLY A 153 -16.22 -1.23 -35.99
C GLY A 153 -15.47 -0.59 -34.82
N GLY A 154 -14.50 -1.31 -34.26
CA GLY A 154 -13.61 -0.86 -33.20
C GLY A 154 -12.38 -0.13 -33.73
N PRO A 155 -11.39 0.09 -32.84
CA PRO A 155 -10.12 0.69 -33.21
C PRO A 155 -9.28 -0.21 -34.13
N CYS A 156 -8.50 0.37 -35.05
CA CYS A 156 -7.44 -0.36 -35.75
C CYS A 156 -6.43 -1.00 -34.77
N PRO A 157 -5.69 -2.04 -35.20
CA PRO A 157 -4.58 -2.62 -34.43
C PRO A 157 -3.66 -1.53 -33.86
N ARG A 158 -3.28 -1.64 -32.58
CA ARG A 158 -2.54 -0.59 -31.88
C ARG A 158 -1.75 -1.04 -30.67
N SER A 159 -0.71 -0.28 -30.35
CA SER A 159 0.05 -0.37 -29.10
C SER A 159 0.26 1.01 -28.46
N CYS A 160 0.70 1.02 -27.20
CA CYS A 160 0.97 2.23 -26.40
C CYS A 160 -0.24 3.16 -26.24
N HIS A 161 -1.44 2.62 -26.44
CA HIS A 161 -2.72 3.24 -26.15
C HIS A 161 -3.00 3.20 -24.64
N CYS A 162 -4.05 3.87 -24.18
CA CYS A 162 -4.57 3.78 -22.82
C CYS A 162 -6.02 3.31 -22.83
N ALA A 163 -6.43 2.62 -21.76
CA ALA A 163 -7.79 2.14 -21.61
C ALA A 163 -8.25 2.17 -20.14
N ALA A 164 -9.55 2.27 -19.94
CA ALA A 164 -10.20 2.13 -18.64
C ALA A 164 -11.58 1.48 -18.81
N ILE A 165 -12.06 0.82 -17.75
CA ILE A 165 -13.37 0.18 -17.72
C ILE A 165 -14.30 0.89 -16.75
N SER A 166 -15.51 1.22 -17.21
CA SER A 166 -16.63 1.52 -16.32
C SER A 166 -17.35 0.24 -15.98
N VAL A 167 -17.20 -0.23 -14.73
CA VAL A 167 -17.88 -1.46 -14.27
C VAL A 167 -19.38 -1.21 -14.17
N ARG A 168 -19.82 -0.04 -13.70
CA ARG A 168 -21.25 0.29 -13.64
C ARG A 168 -21.90 0.43 -15.02
N ARG A 169 -21.21 1.02 -15.99
CA ARG A 169 -21.76 1.19 -17.35
C ARG A 169 -21.51 -0.02 -18.24
N GLN A 170 -20.66 -0.97 -17.82
CA GLN A 170 -20.25 -2.12 -18.61
C GLN A 170 -19.65 -1.69 -19.97
N GLU A 171 -18.71 -0.73 -19.91
CA GLU A 171 -18.10 -0.08 -21.07
C GLU A 171 -16.57 -0.01 -20.92
N LEU A 172 -15.84 -0.45 -21.96
CA LEU A 172 -14.39 -0.23 -22.09
C LEU A 172 -14.14 1.01 -22.93
N TYR A 173 -13.33 1.93 -22.42
CA TYR A 173 -12.90 3.15 -23.10
C TYR A 173 -11.46 2.97 -23.58
N VAL A 174 -11.18 3.27 -24.85
CA VAL A 174 -9.87 3.08 -25.48
C VAL A 174 -9.47 4.34 -26.24
N PHE A 175 -8.28 4.85 -25.97
CA PHE A 175 -7.76 6.06 -26.60
C PHE A 175 -6.26 5.97 -26.89
N GLY A 176 -5.84 6.65 -27.94
CA GLY A 176 -4.41 6.79 -28.25
C GLY A 176 -3.83 5.62 -29.02
N GLN A 177 -2.60 5.81 -29.49
CA GLN A 177 -1.73 4.81 -30.10
C GLN A 177 -0.38 5.45 -30.44
N TYR A 178 0.67 4.64 -30.45
CA TYR A 178 1.93 5.01 -31.10
C TYR A 178 1.81 4.81 -32.63
N ILE A 179 2.44 5.69 -33.41
CA ILE A 179 2.52 5.59 -34.88
C ILE A 179 3.93 5.98 -35.28
N ASP A 180 4.59 5.17 -36.09
CA ASP A 180 5.92 5.52 -36.58
C ASP A 180 5.88 6.78 -37.43
N ARG A 181 6.93 7.62 -37.33
CA ARG A 181 6.97 8.95 -37.99
C ARG A 181 6.74 8.88 -39.50
N GLU A 182 7.19 7.80 -40.13
CA GLU A 182 7.06 7.57 -41.58
C GLU A 182 5.61 7.21 -41.99
N GLU A 183 4.81 6.71 -41.05
CA GLU A 183 3.40 6.30 -41.27
C GLU A 183 2.39 7.38 -40.86
N GLN A 184 2.87 8.52 -40.36
CA GLN A 184 2.01 9.61 -39.95
C GLN A 184 1.36 10.31 -41.14
N THR A 185 0.04 10.38 -41.09
CA THR A 185 -0.80 11.14 -42.02
C THR A 185 -1.76 12.00 -41.21
N GLU A 186 -2.38 12.99 -41.86
CA GLU A 186 -3.42 13.81 -41.20
C GLU A 186 -4.58 12.96 -40.68
N ASN A 187 -4.91 11.85 -41.35
CA ASN A 187 -5.98 10.95 -40.93
C ASN A 187 -5.54 10.03 -39.79
N SER A 188 -4.32 9.46 -39.85
CA SER A 188 -3.85 8.53 -38.82
C SER A 188 -3.56 9.21 -37.48
N THR A 189 -3.28 10.51 -37.49
CA THR A 189 -3.04 11.32 -36.27
C THR A 189 -4.32 11.89 -35.64
N ARG A 190 -5.52 11.56 -36.16
CA ARG A 190 -6.78 12.00 -35.56
C ARG A 190 -7.04 11.31 -34.22
N PRO A 191 -7.35 12.06 -33.15
CA PRO A 191 -7.74 11.47 -31.89
C PRO A 191 -9.14 10.87 -32.00
N HIS A 192 -9.27 9.59 -31.67
CA HIS A 192 -10.56 8.91 -31.54
C HIS A 192 -10.63 8.21 -30.19
N LEU A 193 -11.74 8.41 -29.48
CA LEU A 193 -12.11 7.61 -28.31
C LEU A 193 -13.09 6.54 -28.75
N PHE A 194 -12.71 5.29 -28.55
CA PHE A 194 -13.57 4.14 -28.81
C PHE A 194 -14.19 3.63 -27.52
N VAL A 195 -15.43 3.19 -27.61
CA VAL A 195 -16.17 2.58 -26.49
C VAL A 195 -16.68 1.22 -26.93
N TYR A 196 -16.28 0.18 -26.20
CA TYR A 196 -16.84 -1.17 -26.33
C TYR A 196 -17.91 -1.38 -25.27
N SER A 197 -19.15 -1.61 -25.70
CA SER A 197 -20.22 -2.03 -24.80
C SER A 197 -20.08 -3.52 -24.53
N ILE A 198 -19.74 -3.91 -23.30
CA ILE A 198 -19.60 -5.30 -22.89
C ILE A 198 -20.93 -6.04 -23.05
N ALA A 199 -22.03 -5.40 -22.62
CA ALA A 199 -23.37 -5.97 -22.69
C ALA A 199 -23.84 -6.21 -24.14
N ARG A 200 -23.53 -5.28 -25.06
CA ARG A 200 -23.94 -5.38 -26.47
C ARG A 200 -22.90 -6.08 -27.35
N ARG A 201 -21.69 -6.30 -26.84
CA ARG A 201 -20.51 -6.78 -27.58
C ARG A 201 -20.26 -6.00 -28.87
N ALA A 202 -20.36 -4.67 -28.78
CA ALA A 202 -20.29 -3.79 -29.94
C ALA A 202 -19.44 -2.56 -29.65
N TRP A 203 -18.66 -2.16 -30.65
CA TRP A 203 -17.87 -0.94 -30.61
C TRP A 203 -18.66 0.27 -31.09
N SER A 204 -18.29 1.44 -30.56
CA SER A 204 -18.72 2.72 -31.08
C SER A 204 -17.59 3.74 -30.96
N MET A 205 -17.43 4.57 -31.97
CA MET A 205 -16.52 5.71 -31.92
C MET A 205 -17.27 6.93 -31.37
N VAL A 206 -16.64 7.62 -30.41
CA VAL A 206 -17.20 8.84 -29.82
C VAL A 206 -16.79 10.05 -30.66
N ALA A 207 -17.75 10.92 -30.98
CA ALA A 207 -17.47 12.19 -31.64
C ALA A 207 -16.58 13.08 -30.77
N GLN A 208 -15.58 13.72 -31.38
CA GLN A 208 -14.66 14.65 -30.71
C GLN A 208 -15.37 15.99 -30.39
N ASN A 209 -16.25 15.99 -29.40
CA ASN A 209 -16.96 17.19 -28.96
C ASN A 209 -16.24 17.88 -27.79
N GLY A 210 -16.14 19.20 -27.82
CA GLY A 210 -15.47 19.99 -26.78
C GLY A 210 -13.95 20.10 -26.96
N ARG A 211 -13.23 20.36 -25.86
CA ARG A 211 -11.76 20.53 -25.86
C ARG A 211 -11.08 19.26 -25.35
N GLY A 212 -10.87 18.31 -26.25
CA GLY A 212 -10.24 17.02 -25.97
C GLY A 212 -8.74 16.99 -26.30
N PRO A 213 -8.04 15.92 -25.90
CA PRO A 213 -6.62 15.73 -26.21
C PRO A 213 -6.39 15.56 -27.71
N ARG A 214 -5.16 15.86 -28.14
CA ARG A 214 -4.60 15.36 -29.42
C ARG A 214 -4.40 13.85 -29.33
N LEU A 215 -4.02 13.20 -30.43
CA LEU A 215 -3.63 11.80 -30.35
C LEU A 215 -2.40 11.64 -29.45
N LEU A 216 -2.49 10.80 -28.43
CA LEU A 216 -1.46 10.57 -27.44
C LEU A 216 -1.00 9.11 -27.48
N TYR A 217 0.25 8.86 -27.13
CA TYR A 217 0.76 7.55 -26.75
C TYR A 217 1.47 7.61 -25.40
N ASP A 218 1.53 6.48 -24.70
CA ASP A 218 2.06 6.39 -23.33
C ASP A 218 1.38 7.35 -22.32
N ALA A 219 0.15 7.76 -22.63
CA ALA A 219 -0.75 8.44 -21.71
C ALA A 219 -1.30 7.44 -20.68
N GLN A 220 -1.91 7.95 -19.61
CA GLN A 220 -2.65 7.12 -18.65
C GLN A 220 -4.12 7.49 -18.69
N MET A 221 -4.98 6.48 -18.48
CA MET A 221 -6.42 6.64 -18.39
C MET A 221 -6.90 6.05 -17.06
N SER A 222 -7.74 6.80 -16.35
CA SER A 222 -8.43 6.37 -15.13
C SER A 222 -9.88 6.81 -15.21
N ILE A 223 -10.75 6.22 -14.41
CA ILE A 223 -12.18 6.56 -14.41
C ILE A 223 -12.67 6.80 -12.98
N ASP A 224 -13.41 7.90 -12.81
CA ASP A 224 -14.36 8.03 -11.71
C ASP A 224 -15.65 7.39 -12.19
N ASP A 225 -15.83 6.13 -11.84
CA ASP A 225 -16.99 5.34 -12.24
C ASP A 225 -18.29 5.88 -11.62
N GLU A 226 -18.21 6.64 -10.51
CA GLU A 226 -19.37 7.19 -9.80
C GLU A 226 -19.87 8.45 -10.46
N ALA A 227 -18.96 9.36 -10.76
CA ALA A 227 -19.28 10.53 -11.56
C ALA A 227 -19.50 10.18 -13.05
N GLY A 228 -19.06 8.99 -13.51
CA GLY A 228 -19.05 8.65 -14.93
C GLY A 228 -18.12 9.55 -15.73
N THR A 229 -16.92 9.81 -15.21
CA THR A 229 -15.91 10.67 -15.84
C THR A 229 -14.63 9.90 -16.11
N VAL A 230 -14.22 9.85 -17.37
CA VAL A 230 -12.93 9.32 -17.79
C VAL A 230 -11.89 10.43 -17.75
N TYR A 231 -10.74 10.16 -17.14
CA TYR A 231 -9.61 11.08 -17.09
C TYR A 231 -8.47 10.54 -17.95
N ILE A 232 -7.88 11.40 -18.79
CA ILE A 232 -6.66 11.11 -19.55
C ILE A 232 -5.59 12.13 -19.14
N SER A 233 -4.40 11.63 -18.81
CA SER A 233 -3.26 12.45 -18.40
C SER A 233 -2.03 12.12 -19.21
N GLY A 234 -1.27 13.17 -19.56
CA GLY A 234 0.08 13.06 -20.08
C GLY A 234 0.16 12.35 -21.42
N GLY A 235 1.19 11.53 -21.58
CA GLY A 235 1.58 10.95 -22.87
C GLY A 235 2.30 11.95 -23.76
N ARG A 236 2.82 11.44 -24.88
CA ARG A 236 3.44 12.24 -25.93
C ARG A 236 2.43 12.43 -27.06
N ALA A 237 2.32 13.67 -27.53
CA ALA A 237 1.39 14.02 -28.59
C ALA A 237 1.96 13.69 -29.97
N MET A 238 1.14 13.03 -30.78
CA MET A 238 1.42 12.74 -32.18
C MET A 238 0.92 13.91 -33.03
N TRP A 239 1.84 14.57 -33.73
CA TRP A 239 1.50 15.70 -34.58
C TRP A 239 2.45 15.81 -35.78
N LEU A 240 1.86 15.93 -36.96
CA LEU A 240 2.60 16.06 -38.21
C LEU A 240 3.45 17.35 -38.18
N GLY A 241 4.77 17.22 -38.31
CA GLY A 241 5.70 18.35 -38.32
C GLY A 241 6.00 18.97 -36.95
N ALA A 242 5.68 18.30 -35.84
CA ALA A 242 6.13 18.75 -34.52
C ALA A 242 7.66 18.73 -34.41
N ILE A 243 8.24 19.85 -33.94
CA ILE A 243 9.66 19.95 -33.60
C ILE A 243 9.80 19.71 -32.09
N GLY A 244 10.35 18.55 -31.72
CA GLY A 244 10.57 18.17 -30.32
C GLY A 244 9.42 17.36 -29.70
N ASP A 245 9.55 17.08 -28.41
CA ASP A 245 8.56 16.31 -27.64
C ASP A 245 7.42 17.22 -27.16
N LEU A 246 6.21 16.99 -27.66
CA LEU A 246 4.98 17.58 -27.14
C LEU A 246 4.31 16.61 -26.17
N TYR A 247 3.76 17.12 -25.05
CA TYR A 247 3.11 16.31 -24.03
C TYR A 247 1.63 16.66 -23.90
N GLY A 248 0.80 15.66 -23.56
CA GLY A 248 -0.59 15.88 -23.20
C GLY A 248 -0.74 16.51 -21.82
N GLY A 249 -1.78 17.33 -21.65
CA GLY A 249 -2.21 17.86 -20.36
C GLY A 249 -3.03 16.85 -19.54
N LEU A 250 -3.99 17.35 -18.77
CA LEU A 250 -5.00 16.60 -18.04
C LEU A 250 -6.38 16.91 -18.61
N TYR A 251 -7.10 15.86 -19.05
CA TYR A 251 -8.39 15.96 -19.72
C TYR A 251 -9.43 15.12 -19.00
N ALA A 252 -10.67 15.56 -19.03
CA ALA A 252 -11.84 14.81 -18.57
C ALA A 252 -12.83 14.61 -19.72
N PHE A 253 -13.41 13.43 -19.80
CA PHE A 253 -14.51 13.08 -20.68
C PHE A 253 -15.70 12.67 -19.84
N ASP A 254 -16.79 13.41 -19.97
CA ASP A 254 -18.05 13.10 -19.31
C ASP A 254 -18.80 12.03 -20.12
N CYS A 255 -19.00 10.85 -19.53
CA CYS A 255 -19.56 9.70 -20.24
C CYS A 255 -21.04 9.89 -20.62
N GLN A 256 -21.77 10.74 -19.89
CA GLN A 256 -23.20 10.96 -20.09
C GLN A 256 -23.46 11.93 -21.25
N SER A 257 -22.84 13.10 -21.21
CA SER A 257 -22.95 14.16 -22.21
C SER A 257 -22.06 13.93 -23.43
N ARG A 258 -21.08 13.02 -23.32
CA ARG A 258 -20.07 12.71 -24.35
C ARG A 258 -19.28 13.96 -24.76
N GLN A 259 -18.84 14.74 -23.77
CA GLN A 259 -18.10 15.98 -23.97
C GLN A 259 -16.72 15.92 -23.32
N TRP A 260 -15.75 16.48 -24.02
CA TRP A 260 -14.41 16.69 -23.50
C TRP A 260 -14.25 18.04 -22.80
N ARG A 261 -13.49 18.03 -21.71
CA ARG A 261 -13.02 19.21 -20.99
C ARG A 261 -11.52 19.10 -20.72
N THR A 262 -10.74 20.07 -21.21
CA THR A 262 -9.37 20.28 -20.74
C THR A 262 -9.42 20.79 -19.30
N LEU A 263 -8.78 20.06 -18.38
CA LEU A 263 -8.61 20.47 -16.98
C LEU A 263 -7.31 21.25 -16.79
N ARG A 264 -6.22 20.80 -17.42
CA ARG A 264 -4.92 21.48 -17.47
C ARG A 264 -4.26 21.24 -18.82
N GLU A 265 -3.74 22.29 -19.44
CA GLU A 265 -2.79 22.15 -20.57
C GLU A 265 -1.37 21.83 -20.04
N ASP A 266 -0.48 21.37 -20.92
CA ASP A 266 0.92 21.14 -20.55
C ASP A 266 1.61 22.45 -20.13
N GLY A 267 2.15 22.45 -18.91
CA GLY A 267 2.75 23.62 -18.30
C GLY A 267 1.73 24.63 -17.77
N GLU A 268 0.44 24.35 -17.69
CA GLU A 268 -0.55 25.28 -17.14
C GLU A 268 -0.57 25.27 -15.59
N ARG A 269 -0.75 26.45 -14.98
CA ARG A 269 -1.17 26.62 -13.58
C ARG A 269 -2.50 27.36 -13.59
N ARG A 270 -3.52 26.84 -12.92
CA ARG A 270 -4.88 27.39 -13.00
C ARG A 270 -5.29 28.02 -11.67
N GLY A 271 -5.47 29.34 -11.70
CA GLY A 271 -5.97 30.11 -10.56
C GLY A 271 -4.88 30.77 -9.70
N GLN A 272 -5.32 31.49 -8.67
CA GLN A 272 -4.47 32.21 -7.72
C GLN A 272 -4.21 31.41 -6.43
N CYS A 273 -4.71 30.18 -6.33
CA CYS A 273 -4.54 29.35 -5.14
C CYS A 273 -3.04 29.07 -4.91
N PRO A 274 -2.49 29.38 -3.74
CA PRO A 274 -1.08 29.13 -3.44
C PRO A 274 -0.69 27.65 -3.56
N SER A 275 -1.62 26.73 -3.29
CA SER A 275 -1.41 25.28 -3.37
C SER A 275 -1.56 24.68 -4.76
N ASP A 276 -2.15 25.39 -5.75
CA ASP A 276 -2.22 24.88 -7.12
C ASP A 276 -0.85 24.99 -7.77
N THR A 277 -0.24 23.84 -8.04
CA THR A 277 1.04 23.74 -8.74
C THR A 277 0.85 23.65 -10.24
N ARG A 278 1.91 23.98 -10.99
CA ARG A 278 1.91 23.87 -12.45
C ARG A 278 1.88 22.41 -12.85
N PHE A 279 0.98 22.04 -13.75
CA PHE A 279 0.89 20.69 -14.29
C PHE A 279 1.83 20.53 -15.48
N TYR A 280 2.72 19.54 -15.43
CA TYR A 280 3.57 19.18 -16.56
C TYR A 280 3.25 17.76 -17.04
N GLY A 281 2.86 17.66 -18.31
CA GLY A 281 2.61 16.42 -19.02
C GLY A 281 3.86 15.54 -19.07
N ARG A 282 3.65 14.23 -19.09
CA ARG A 282 4.71 13.23 -18.94
C ARG A 282 4.28 11.90 -19.54
N SER A 283 5.21 11.10 -20.05
CA SER A 283 4.92 9.78 -20.64
C SER A 283 5.33 8.64 -19.72
N GLY A 284 4.61 7.52 -19.76
CA GLY A 284 4.95 6.31 -19.01
C GLY A 284 4.85 6.43 -17.49
N HIS A 285 4.16 7.46 -17.00
CA HIS A 285 3.82 7.64 -15.59
C HIS A 285 2.74 6.66 -15.14
N THR A 286 2.49 6.60 -13.84
CA THR A 286 1.31 5.97 -13.26
C THR A 286 0.25 7.02 -12.95
N MET A 287 -1.01 6.71 -13.23
CA MET A 287 -2.15 7.47 -12.73
C MET A 287 -3.19 6.52 -12.15
N VAL A 288 -3.71 6.85 -10.96
CA VAL A 288 -4.77 6.08 -10.30
C VAL A 288 -5.82 7.05 -9.77
N PHE A 289 -7.10 6.74 -9.98
CA PHE A 289 -8.19 7.46 -9.33
C PHE A 289 -8.51 6.79 -7.98
N MET A 290 -8.53 7.59 -6.91
CA MET A 290 -8.88 7.13 -5.57
C MET A 290 -10.29 7.63 -5.22
N PRO A 291 -11.31 6.75 -5.15
CA PRO A 291 -12.70 7.16 -4.92
C PRO A 291 -12.93 7.83 -3.56
N THR A 292 -12.28 7.35 -2.50
CA THR A 292 -12.40 7.87 -1.12
C THR A 292 -11.98 9.33 -1.00
N THR A 293 -10.97 9.76 -1.76
CA THR A 293 -10.47 11.14 -1.76
C THR A 293 -10.91 11.92 -3.00
N LYS A 294 -11.70 11.31 -3.90
CA LYS A 294 -12.13 11.86 -5.20
C LYS A 294 -10.99 12.54 -5.95
N SER A 295 -9.83 11.89 -5.98
CA SER A 295 -8.59 12.48 -6.49
C SER A 295 -7.85 11.55 -7.43
N LEU A 296 -7.21 12.13 -8.45
CA LEU A 296 -6.21 11.43 -9.26
C LEU A 296 -4.85 11.57 -8.58
N TYR A 297 -4.14 10.46 -8.42
CA TYR A 297 -2.75 10.45 -7.99
C TYR A 297 -1.87 10.09 -9.17
N ILE A 298 -0.86 10.92 -9.43
CA ILE A 298 0.04 10.80 -10.57
C ILE A 298 1.48 10.69 -10.05
N PHE A 299 2.16 9.61 -10.41
CA PHE A 299 3.52 9.34 -9.95
C PHE A 299 4.47 9.10 -11.13
N GLY A 300 5.64 9.72 -11.04
CA GLY A 300 6.80 9.42 -11.86
C GLY A 300 6.60 9.63 -13.34
N GLY A 301 7.17 8.74 -14.17
CA GLY A 301 7.21 8.85 -15.63
C GLY A 301 8.41 9.64 -16.16
N GLN A 302 8.35 10.01 -17.43
CA GLN A 302 9.44 10.71 -18.13
C GLN A 302 9.00 12.01 -18.77
N ARG A 303 9.91 12.99 -18.75
CA ARG A 303 9.78 14.24 -19.50
C ARG A 303 11.16 14.73 -19.91
N ALA A 304 11.33 15.11 -21.18
CA ALA A 304 12.57 15.67 -21.73
C ALA A 304 13.84 14.82 -21.41
N GLY A 305 13.71 13.49 -21.47
CA GLY A 305 14.80 12.55 -21.16
C GLY A 305 15.08 12.34 -19.67
N LEU A 306 14.43 13.08 -18.78
CA LEU A 306 14.53 12.92 -17.34
C LEU A 306 13.45 11.96 -16.82
N HIS A 307 13.80 11.18 -15.79
CA HIS A 307 12.83 10.39 -15.03
C HIS A 307 12.38 11.22 -13.83
N LEU A 308 11.09 11.20 -13.60
CA LEU A 308 10.45 11.95 -12.53
C LEU A 308 10.21 11.02 -11.32
N ALA A 309 10.29 11.59 -10.12
CA ALA A 309 9.92 10.95 -8.86
C ALA A 309 8.94 11.81 -8.04
N ASP A 310 8.42 12.89 -8.64
CA ASP A 310 7.39 13.71 -8.01
C ASP A 310 6.06 12.94 -7.93
N PHE A 311 5.30 13.27 -6.89
CA PHE A 311 3.99 12.71 -6.65
C PHE A 311 2.96 13.83 -6.58
N LEU A 312 2.03 13.82 -7.54
CA LEU A 312 0.99 14.83 -7.70
C LEU A 312 -0.37 14.26 -7.30
N ARG A 313 -1.22 15.11 -6.75
CA ARG A 313 -2.64 14.85 -6.52
C ARG A 313 -3.48 15.90 -7.26
N TYR A 314 -4.45 15.48 -8.05
CA TYR A 314 -5.48 16.36 -8.60
C TYR A 314 -6.81 16.08 -7.88
N ASP A 315 -7.29 17.04 -7.10
CA ASP A 315 -8.59 17.00 -6.45
C ASP A 315 -9.68 17.37 -7.47
N THR A 316 -10.54 16.41 -7.79
CA THR A 316 -11.58 16.58 -8.82
C THR A 316 -12.71 17.50 -8.37
N SER A 317 -12.91 17.65 -7.06
CA SER A 317 -13.97 18.49 -6.49
C SER A 317 -13.55 19.96 -6.42
N GLN A 318 -12.29 20.22 -6.12
CA GLN A 318 -11.73 21.58 -5.99
C GLN A 318 -11.10 22.09 -7.29
N ASP A 319 -10.87 21.22 -8.27
CA ASP A 319 -10.08 21.53 -9.47
C ASP A 319 -8.69 22.08 -9.11
N VAL A 320 -7.97 21.41 -8.20
CA VAL A 320 -6.64 21.83 -7.70
C VAL A 320 -5.62 20.72 -7.89
N VAL A 321 -4.45 21.07 -8.44
CA VAL A 321 -3.28 20.17 -8.51
C VAL A 321 -2.34 20.49 -7.35
N THR A 322 -2.10 19.53 -6.47
CA THR A 322 -1.15 19.64 -5.36
C THR A 322 0.08 18.78 -5.60
N LEU A 323 1.27 19.37 -5.40
CA LEU A 323 2.51 18.59 -5.27
C LEU A 323 2.56 17.97 -3.88
N VAL A 324 2.26 16.67 -3.79
CA VAL A 324 2.27 15.94 -2.52
C VAL A 324 3.72 15.75 -2.06
N GLN A 325 4.59 15.30 -2.97
CA GLN A 325 6.02 15.13 -2.72
C GLN A 325 6.81 15.52 -3.96
N HIS A 326 7.88 16.31 -3.76
CA HIS A 326 8.78 16.73 -4.85
C HIS A 326 9.67 15.58 -5.35
N ASP A 327 10.00 14.65 -4.47
CA ASP A 327 10.72 13.41 -4.76
C ASP A 327 10.30 12.35 -3.74
N ALA A 328 9.56 11.33 -4.17
CA ALA A 328 9.06 10.28 -3.30
C ALA A 328 10.17 9.53 -2.56
N MET A 329 11.37 9.40 -3.14
CA MET A 329 12.51 8.74 -2.49
C MET A 329 12.91 9.44 -1.19
N CYS A 330 12.90 10.77 -1.18
CA CYS A 330 13.21 11.58 -0.01
C CYS A 330 12.21 11.37 1.15
N PHE A 331 11.04 10.78 0.87
CA PHE A 331 9.99 10.48 1.84
C PHE A 331 9.80 8.96 2.05
N GLY A 332 10.84 8.16 1.78
CA GLY A 332 10.82 6.71 1.97
C GLY A 332 9.98 5.96 0.95
N GLY A 333 9.71 6.58 -0.20
CA GLY A 333 8.92 6.03 -1.31
C GLY A 333 9.75 5.52 -2.49
N PRO A 334 9.06 5.21 -3.60
CA PRO A 334 9.68 4.73 -4.82
C PRO A 334 10.64 5.75 -5.44
N THR A 335 11.71 5.23 -6.05
CA THR A 335 12.64 5.99 -6.88
C THR A 335 12.07 6.31 -8.26
N ALA A 336 12.66 7.32 -8.91
CA ALA A 336 12.42 7.60 -10.32
C ALA A 336 12.74 6.35 -11.16
N GLY A 337 11.82 5.95 -12.03
CA GLY A 337 11.97 4.70 -12.76
C GLY A 337 11.10 4.61 -13.99
N PHE A 338 11.32 3.55 -14.76
CA PHE A 338 10.47 3.18 -15.87
C PHE A 338 9.43 2.17 -15.37
N THR A 339 8.36 1.95 -16.14
CA THR A 339 7.43 0.81 -15.94
C THR A 339 6.62 0.84 -14.65
N GLN A 340 6.25 2.02 -14.19
CA GLN A 340 5.40 2.14 -13.03
C GLN A 340 3.95 1.88 -13.45
N ARG A 341 3.29 0.98 -12.73
CA ARG A 341 1.87 0.71 -12.89
C ARG A 341 1.18 0.77 -11.55
N GLY A 342 0.03 1.43 -11.53
CA GLY A 342 -0.73 1.73 -10.32
C GLY A 342 -2.05 1.00 -10.26
N SER A 343 -2.50 0.76 -9.04
CA SER A 343 -3.88 0.41 -8.70
C SER A 343 -4.19 0.98 -7.31
N CYS A 344 -5.44 0.94 -6.89
CA CYS A 344 -5.82 1.35 -5.53
C CYS A 344 -6.67 0.29 -4.85
N ASP A 345 -6.63 0.31 -3.53
CA ASP A 345 -7.61 -0.31 -2.64
C ASP A 345 -8.39 0.82 -1.94
N PRO A 346 -9.60 1.14 -2.41
CA PRO A 346 -10.45 2.16 -1.78
C PRO A 346 -10.86 1.81 -0.35
N THR A 347 -10.96 0.52 0.00
CA THR A 347 -11.38 0.09 1.34
C THR A 347 -10.32 0.43 2.39
N ARG A 348 -9.05 0.42 1.99
CA ARG A 348 -7.89 0.77 2.83
C ARG A 348 -7.40 2.20 2.64
N ASN A 349 -7.91 2.89 1.63
CA ASN A 349 -7.40 4.18 1.17
C ASN A 349 -5.90 4.08 0.82
N GLU A 350 -5.53 3.05 0.07
CA GLU A 350 -4.13 2.75 -0.30
C GLU A 350 -3.92 2.70 -1.82
N ILE A 351 -2.76 3.17 -2.27
CA ILE A 351 -2.33 3.09 -3.68
C ILE A 351 -1.16 2.12 -3.77
N TYR A 352 -1.23 1.22 -4.75
CA TYR A 352 -0.24 0.20 -5.03
C TYR A 352 0.49 0.54 -6.32
N ILE A 353 1.81 0.74 -6.24
CA ILE A 353 2.66 1.02 -7.40
C ILE A 353 3.67 -0.11 -7.55
N VAL A 354 3.58 -0.84 -8.66
CA VAL A 354 4.60 -1.80 -9.06
C VAL A 354 5.64 -1.06 -9.92
N SER A 355 6.89 -1.02 -9.44
CA SER A 355 8.03 -0.50 -10.20
C SER A 355 8.87 -1.69 -10.67
N GLY A 356 9.16 -1.78 -11.97
CA GLY A 356 9.88 -2.91 -12.56
C GLY A 356 11.35 -2.62 -12.91
N ILE A 357 11.69 -1.38 -13.30
CA ILE A 357 13.07 -0.99 -13.61
C ILE A 357 13.40 0.32 -12.90
N VAL A 358 14.30 0.25 -11.93
CA VAL A 358 14.84 1.40 -11.19
C VAL A 358 16.23 1.72 -11.75
N LYS A 359 16.44 2.93 -12.26
CA LYS A 359 17.78 3.40 -12.63
C LYS A 359 18.28 4.34 -11.54
N GLU A 360 19.18 3.85 -10.70
CA GLU A 360 19.93 4.71 -9.78
C GLU A 360 21.17 5.24 -10.52
N THR A 361 21.36 6.56 -10.53
CA THR A 361 22.61 7.21 -10.98
C THR A 361 23.40 7.56 -9.71
N ALA A 362 24.69 7.22 -9.57
CA ALA A 362 25.82 7.90 -10.22
C ALA A 362 26.86 6.95 -10.88
N ILE A 363 26.69 5.62 -10.76
CA ILE A 363 27.64 4.60 -11.23
C ILE A 363 27.07 3.82 -12.44
N GLY A 364 25.89 4.20 -12.95
CA GLY A 364 25.31 3.65 -14.17
C GLY A 364 24.74 2.23 -14.05
N GLN A 365 24.59 1.68 -12.83
CA GLN A 365 23.96 0.39 -12.61
C GLN A 365 22.46 0.57 -12.33
N SER A 366 21.62 0.09 -13.25
CA SER A 366 20.18 -0.05 -13.02
C SER A 366 19.91 -1.24 -12.11
N LYS A 367 19.19 -1.03 -11.00
CA LYS A 367 18.66 -2.12 -10.18
C LYS A 367 17.36 -2.60 -10.81
N ILE A 368 17.39 -3.81 -11.35
CA ILE A 368 16.27 -4.41 -12.06
C ILE A 368 15.53 -5.30 -11.06
N GLY A 369 14.25 -5.01 -10.79
CA GLY A 369 13.47 -5.75 -9.79
C GLY A 369 12.02 -5.29 -9.74
N ASN A 370 11.10 -6.23 -9.51
CA ASN A 370 9.69 -5.93 -9.30
C ASN A 370 9.48 -5.59 -7.83
N HIS A 371 9.31 -4.31 -7.53
CA HIS A 371 9.03 -3.81 -6.19
C HIS A 371 7.61 -3.28 -6.12
N LEU A 372 6.87 -3.67 -5.07
CA LEU A 372 5.55 -3.13 -4.79
C LEU A 372 5.64 -2.09 -3.68
N TRP A 373 5.34 -0.84 -4.04
CA TRP A 373 5.22 0.28 -3.12
C TRP A 373 3.75 0.53 -2.78
N ILE A 374 3.50 0.77 -1.51
CA ILE A 374 2.17 1.02 -0.96
C ILE A 374 2.16 2.42 -0.37
N TYR A 375 1.33 3.29 -0.91
CA TYR A 375 1.09 4.63 -0.36
C TYR A 375 -0.23 4.64 0.42
N ASN A 376 -0.19 5.03 1.68
CA ASN A 376 -1.37 5.21 2.49
C ASN A 376 -1.86 6.66 2.37
N CYS A 377 -3.06 6.87 1.84
CA CYS A 377 -3.60 8.21 1.59
C CYS A 377 -4.10 8.91 2.88
N ASN A 378 -4.31 8.20 3.99
CA ASN A 378 -4.69 8.81 5.27
C ASN A 378 -3.48 9.42 5.98
N SER A 379 -2.36 8.67 6.05
CA SER A 379 -1.13 9.12 6.70
C SER A 379 -0.16 9.82 5.76
N GLU A 380 -0.42 9.79 4.45
CA GLU A 380 0.44 10.30 3.38
C GLU A 380 1.86 9.71 3.39
N THR A 381 1.99 8.42 3.73
CA THR A 381 3.28 7.73 3.86
C THR A 381 3.42 6.55 2.90
N TRP A 382 4.67 6.28 2.50
CA TRP A 382 5.04 5.13 1.69
C TRP A 382 5.52 3.95 2.53
N ARG A 383 5.33 2.74 2.00
CA ARG A 383 5.88 1.49 2.51
C ARG A 383 6.26 0.58 1.37
N LEU A 384 7.36 -0.15 1.51
CA LEU A 384 7.77 -1.20 0.58
C LEU A 384 7.21 -2.54 1.07
N ALA A 385 6.56 -3.31 0.19
CA ALA A 385 6.20 -4.68 0.50
C ALA A 385 7.42 -5.61 0.32
N GLU A 386 7.63 -6.51 1.27
CA GLU A 386 8.72 -7.49 1.24
C GLU A 386 8.35 -8.68 0.36
N VAL A 387 9.26 -9.11 -0.51
CA VAL A 387 9.03 -10.28 -1.36
C VAL A 387 9.38 -11.54 -0.57
N THR A 388 8.43 -12.46 -0.40
CA THR A 388 8.64 -13.72 0.35
C THR A 388 9.53 -14.73 -0.41
N ALA A 389 9.70 -14.57 -1.72
CA ALA A 389 10.47 -15.47 -2.56
C ALA A 389 12.00 -15.31 -2.35
N HIS A 390 12.65 -16.38 -1.87
CA HIS A 390 14.11 -16.49 -1.78
C HIS A 390 14.75 -17.03 -3.08
N CYS A 391 13.96 -17.25 -4.13
CA CYS A 391 14.40 -17.85 -5.40
C CYS A 391 13.80 -17.11 -6.60
N GLU A 392 14.63 -16.85 -7.64
CA GLU A 392 14.26 -16.10 -8.85
C GLU A 392 13.11 -16.75 -9.65
N SER A 393 12.90 -18.06 -9.52
CA SER A 393 11.84 -18.80 -10.23
C SER A 393 10.42 -18.54 -9.71
N MET A 394 10.28 -17.94 -8.54
CA MET A 394 9.00 -17.69 -7.86
C MET A 394 8.48 -16.26 -8.05
N SER A 395 8.99 -15.53 -9.05
CA SER A 395 8.57 -14.16 -9.35
C SER A 395 8.63 -13.86 -10.85
N PRO A 396 7.78 -12.97 -11.38
CA PRO A 396 7.86 -12.60 -12.78
C PRO A 396 9.20 -11.92 -13.09
N LEU A 397 9.70 -12.15 -14.30
CA LEU A 397 10.82 -11.37 -14.82
C LEU A 397 10.47 -9.86 -14.80
N PRO A 398 11.39 -8.99 -14.37
CA PRO A 398 11.20 -7.54 -14.46
C PRO A 398 10.99 -7.08 -15.90
N ARG A 399 9.96 -6.26 -16.11
CA ARG A 399 9.44 -5.97 -17.45
C ARG A 399 8.76 -4.60 -17.58
N TYR A 400 8.72 -4.08 -18.80
CA TYR A 400 7.99 -2.86 -19.15
C TYR A 400 6.74 -3.12 -19.98
N ALA A 401 5.83 -2.15 -19.99
CA ALA A 401 4.57 -2.19 -20.73
C ALA A 401 3.65 -3.36 -20.32
N HIS A 402 3.50 -3.55 -19.00
CA HIS A 402 2.60 -4.50 -18.34
C HIS A 402 1.45 -3.75 -17.61
N GLN A 403 0.57 -4.46 -16.88
CA GLN A 403 -0.57 -3.93 -16.09
C GLN A 403 -0.58 -4.49 -14.63
N THR A 404 -1.43 -3.95 -13.73
CA THR A 404 -1.42 -4.21 -12.25
C THR A 404 -2.33 -5.36 -11.78
N HIS A 405 -2.05 -5.88 -10.57
CA HIS A 405 -2.58 -7.10 -9.90
C HIS A 405 -2.40 -8.40 -10.70
N TYR A 406 -2.72 -8.35 -11.98
CA TYR A 406 -2.36 -9.32 -12.99
C TYR A 406 -1.36 -8.69 -13.95
N MET A 407 -0.19 -9.33 -14.07
CA MET A 407 0.89 -8.93 -14.96
C MET A 407 0.93 -9.89 -16.14
N PHE A 408 0.47 -9.43 -17.30
CA PHE A 408 0.61 -10.15 -18.56
C PHE A 408 1.68 -9.53 -19.45
N GLY A 409 2.38 -10.38 -20.20
CA GLY A 409 3.21 -9.99 -21.32
C GLY A 409 4.29 -8.97 -20.96
N GLY A 410 4.56 -8.02 -21.86
CA GLY A 410 5.57 -6.98 -21.69
C GLY A 410 6.93 -7.35 -22.25
N ASN A 411 7.85 -6.40 -22.18
CA ASN A 411 9.22 -6.55 -22.67
C ASN A 411 10.17 -6.82 -21.49
N PRO A 412 11.01 -7.87 -21.54
CA PRO A 412 11.94 -8.18 -20.47
C PRO A 412 13.00 -7.08 -20.34
N ALA A 413 13.40 -6.77 -19.10
CA ALA A 413 14.43 -5.75 -18.83
C ALA A 413 15.85 -6.17 -19.30
N SER A 414 16.08 -7.47 -19.52
CA SER A 414 17.38 -8.00 -19.94
C SER A 414 17.73 -7.62 -21.38
N LYS A 415 18.92 -7.05 -21.59
CA LYS A 415 19.45 -6.74 -22.93
C LYS A 415 19.70 -7.97 -23.82
N LYS A 416 19.70 -9.19 -23.24
CA LYS A 416 20.03 -10.43 -23.97
C LYS A 416 18.86 -10.98 -24.78
N SER A 417 17.61 -10.63 -24.43
CA SER A 417 16.43 -11.10 -25.14
C SER A 417 15.60 -9.92 -25.62
N ARG A 418 15.31 -9.89 -26.93
CA ARG A 418 14.32 -8.98 -27.52
C ARG A 418 12.93 -9.62 -27.62
N ALA A 419 12.79 -10.88 -27.20
CA ALA A 419 11.51 -11.59 -27.26
C ALA A 419 10.56 -11.01 -26.22
N ARG A 420 9.33 -10.74 -26.66
CA ARG A 420 8.24 -10.33 -25.77
C ARG A 420 7.83 -11.51 -24.90
N LEU A 421 7.30 -11.18 -23.73
CA LEU A 421 6.76 -12.16 -22.82
C LEU A 421 5.26 -12.34 -23.08
N GLY A 422 4.71 -13.47 -22.66
CA GLY A 422 3.29 -13.84 -22.79
C GLY A 422 2.80 -14.73 -21.65
N ASP A 423 3.55 -14.74 -20.54
CA ASP A 423 3.17 -15.32 -19.26
C ASP A 423 2.20 -14.38 -18.51
N LEU A 424 1.32 -14.97 -17.71
CA LEU A 424 0.41 -14.29 -16.82
C LEU A 424 0.82 -14.57 -15.37
N TRP A 425 0.96 -13.52 -14.59
CA TRP A 425 1.22 -13.59 -13.16
C TRP A 425 0.15 -12.82 -12.41
N ARG A 426 -0.13 -13.23 -11.18
CA ARG A 426 -0.86 -12.42 -10.21
C ARG A 426 -0.01 -12.18 -8.98
N PHE A 427 -0.30 -11.10 -8.26
CA PHE A 427 0.23 -10.90 -6.92
C PHE A 427 -0.87 -10.61 -5.91
N TYR A 428 -0.60 -10.98 -4.67
CA TYR A 428 -1.42 -10.59 -3.52
C TYR A 428 -0.52 -10.13 -2.38
N VAL A 429 -1.07 -9.22 -1.57
CA VAL A 429 -0.37 -8.67 -0.41
C VAL A 429 -0.91 -9.36 0.84
N GLN A 430 -0.10 -10.23 1.43
CA GLN A 430 -0.40 -10.83 2.72
C GLN A 430 -0.02 -9.86 3.84
N ARG A 431 -0.95 -9.62 4.76
CA ARG A 431 -0.73 -8.77 5.93
C ARG A 431 -1.05 -9.57 7.18
N PRO A 432 -0.25 -9.42 8.25
CA PRO A 432 -0.61 -9.99 9.54
C PRO A 432 -2.01 -9.56 9.94
N GLN A 433 -2.77 -10.47 10.52
CA GLN A 433 -4.09 -10.25 11.10
C GLN A 433 -4.01 -10.33 12.62
N ALA A 434 -5.04 -9.81 13.29
CA ALA A 434 -5.19 -9.97 14.74
C ALA A 434 -5.15 -11.46 15.15
N ASP A 435 -5.72 -12.34 14.33
CA ASP A 435 -5.72 -13.79 14.58
C ASP A 435 -4.31 -14.41 14.55
N ASP A 436 -3.40 -13.91 13.71
CA ASP A 436 -2.01 -14.36 13.70
C ASP A 436 -1.31 -14.03 15.03
N ILE A 437 -1.58 -12.83 15.55
CA ILE A 437 -1.06 -12.37 16.85
C ILE A 437 -1.69 -13.17 18.00
N LEU A 438 -2.99 -13.46 17.93
CA LEU A 438 -3.69 -14.27 18.93
C LEU A 438 -3.16 -15.71 18.92
N ALA A 439 -2.88 -16.29 17.76
CA ALA A 439 -2.28 -17.60 17.64
C ALA A 439 -0.89 -17.63 18.30
N GLU A 440 -0.10 -16.57 18.13
CA GLU A 440 1.19 -16.38 18.81
C GLU A 440 1.04 -16.29 20.33
N CYS A 441 0.16 -15.42 20.81
CA CYS A 441 -0.13 -15.30 22.24
C CYS A 441 -0.63 -16.64 22.82
N ALA A 442 -1.52 -17.32 22.10
CA ALA A 442 -2.09 -18.60 22.52
C ALA A 442 -1.01 -19.68 22.67
N PHE A 443 -0.07 -19.77 21.72
CA PHE A 443 1.03 -20.71 21.81
C PHE A 443 1.88 -20.45 23.07
N GLN A 444 2.31 -19.21 23.29
CA GLN A 444 3.10 -18.87 24.48
C GLN A 444 2.37 -19.15 25.79
N LEU A 445 1.07 -18.82 25.87
CA LEU A 445 0.26 -19.04 27.06
C LEU A 445 -0.05 -20.51 27.34
N ARG A 446 -0.24 -21.31 26.29
CA ARG A 446 -0.39 -22.78 26.41
C ARG A 446 0.92 -23.42 26.87
N CYS A 447 2.07 -22.96 26.38
CA CYS A 447 3.38 -23.40 26.85
C CYS A 447 3.60 -23.05 28.32
N LEU A 448 3.23 -21.83 28.74
CA LEU A 448 3.30 -21.41 30.13
C LEU A 448 2.38 -22.25 31.03
N HIS A 449 1.15 -22.52 30.59
CA HIS A 449 0.20 -23.37 31.30
C HIS A 449 0.72 -24.82 31.46
N ALA A 450 1.30 -25.39 30.40
CA ALA A 450 1.86 -26.73 30.45
C ALA A 450 2.98 -26.85 31.50
N ARG A 451 3.82 -25.82 31.63
CA ARG A 451 4.86 -25.76 32.67
C ARG A 451 4.26 -25.62 34.07
N ASP A 452 3.19 -24.83 34.22
CA ASP A 452 2.49 -24.67 35.50
C ASP A 452 1.84 -25.97 35.96
N LEU A 453 1.28 -26.74 35.03
CA LEU A 453 0.80 -28.11 35.30
C LEU A 453 1.97 -29.02 35.67
N ALA A 454 3.05 -29.03 34.88
CA ALA A 454 4.20 -29.89 35.10
C ALA A 454 4.88 -29.65 36.46
N ALA A 455 4.90 -28.41 36.94
CA ALA A 455 5.44 -28.05 38.26
C ALA A 455 4.62 -28.65 39.42
N ARG A 456 3.33 -28.94 39.21
CA ARG A 456 2.47 -29.63 40.18
C ARG A 456 2.53 -31.15 39.97
N ASN A 457 2.42 -31.57 38.73
CA ASN A 457 2.45 -32.96 38.29
C ASN A 457 3.01 -33.03 36.85
N PRO A 458 4.22 -33.58 36.66
CA PRO A 458 4.83 -33.71 35.33
C PRO A 458 3.95 -34.43 34.30
N VAL A 459 3.14 -35.40 34.72
CA VAL A 459 2.25 -36.17 33.83
C VAL A 459 1.19 -35.27 33.19
N ASP A 460 0.57 -34.39 33.98
CA ASP A 460 -0.48 -33.49 33.51
C ASP A 460 0.07 -32.48 32.50
N GLY A 461 1.27 -31.95 32.76
CA GLY A 461 1.97 -31.05 31.83
C GLY A 461 2.30 -31.72 30.50
N ILE A 462 2.83 -32.95 30.53
CA ILE A 462 3.15 -33.72 29.32
C ILE A 462 1.90 -34.11 28.54
N GLN A 463 0.83 -34.50 29.23
CA GLN A 463 -0.45 -34.79 28.61
C GLN A 463 -1.04 -33.55 27.92
N PHE A 464 -0.94 -32.38 28.56
CA PHE A 464 -1.37 -31.12 27.95
C PHE A 464 -0.52 -30.74 26.73
N LEU A 465 0.81 -30.87 26.80
CA LEU A 465 1.69 -30.63 25.64
C LEU A 465 1.30 -31.50 24.46
N ARG A 466 1.09 -32.80 24.68
CA ARG A 466 0.73 -33.76 23.63
C ARG A 466 -0.64 -33.47 23.02
N SER A 467 -1.63 -33.10 23.83
CA SER A 467 -3.02 -32.96 23.37
C SER A 467 -3.35 -31.59 22.81
N VAL A 468 -2.69 -30.53 23.29
CA VAL A 468 -3.05 -29.14 22.96
C VAL A 468 -1.96 -28.39 22.21
N VAL A 469 -0.69 -28.59 22.57
CA VAL A 469 0.43 -27.81 21.99
C VAL A 469 1.03 -28.48 20.76
N ALA A 470 1.25 -29.80 20.81
CA ALA A 470 1.87 -30.56 19.73
C ALA A 470 1.15 -30.45 18.38
N PRO A 471 -0.21 -30.51 18.32
CA PRO A 471 -0.90 -30.36 17.04
C PRO A 471 -0.58 -29.03 16.34
N THR A 472 -0.60 -27.91 17.08
CA THR A 472 -0.28 -26.57 16.55
C THR A 472 1.17 -26.49 16.06
N VAL A 473 2.13 -27.05 16.80
CA VAL A 473 3.55 -27.05 16.39
C VAL A 473 3.77 -27.85 15.10
N LEU A 474 3.15 -29.02 14.99
CA LEU A 474 3.36 -29.92 13.86
C LEU A 474 2.68 -29.43 12.57
N GLN A 475 1.52 -28.78 12.70
CA GLN A 475 0.73 -28.32 11.57
C GLN A 475 1.12 -26.92 11.10
N GLU A 476 1.31 -25.98 12.03
CA GLU A 476 1.37 -24.55 11.71
C GLU A 476 2.73 -23.92 12.04
N ARG A 477 3.47 -24.47 13.03
CA ARG A 477 4.70 -23.86 13.56
C ARG A 477 5.89 -24.80 13.53
N ARG A 478 6.16 -25.40 12.36
CA ARG A 478 7.25 -26.39 12.21
C ARG A 478 8.64 -25.84 12.56
N HIS A 479 8.84 -24.53 12.48
CA HIS A 479 10.08 -23.88 12.91
C HIS A 479 10.28 -23.93 14.44
N ASP A 480 9.21 -24.12 15.22
CA ASP A 480 9.23 -24.18 16.68
C ASP A 480 9.47 -25.59 17.25
N ILE A 481 9.68 -26.62 16.40
CA ILE A 481 9.86 -28.00 16.86
C ILE A 481 10.98 -28.13 17.90
N ARG A 482 12.12 -27.46 17.70
CA ARG A 482 13.23 -27.48 18.68
C ARG A 482 12.86 -26.84 20.01
N ALA A 483 12.11 -25.74 19.98
CA ALA A 483 11.64 -25.08 21.19
C ALA A 483 10.62 -25.96 21.93
N TYR A 484 9.76 -26.66 21.19
CA TYR A 484 8.83 -27.66 21.73
C TYR A 484 9.56 -28.84 22.40
N GLU A 485 10.61 -29.39 21.77
CA GLU A 485 11.42 -30.47 22.38
C GLU A 485 12.08 -30.03 23.68
N GLN A 486 12.61 -28.80 23.74
CA GLN A 486 13.15 -28.23 24.96
C GLN A 486 12.08 -28.08 26.05
N LEU A 487 10.89 -27.63 25.67
CA LEU A 487 9.73 -27.49 26.56
C LEU A 487 9.30 -28.82 27.17
N VAL A 488 9.29 -29.90 26.37
CA VAL A 488 9.04 -31.28 26.86
C VAL A 488 10.07 -31.65 27.94
N GLY A 489 11.35 -31.41 27.68
CA GLY A 489 12.42 -31.67 28.65
C GLY A 489 12.27 -30.86 29.95
N MET A 490 11.80 -29.62 29.86
CA MET A 490 11.50 -28.79 31.04
C MET A 490 10.31 -29.33 31.83
N CYS A 491 9.25 -29.79 31.15
CA CYS A 491 8.06 -30.35 31.81
C CYS A 491 8.35 -31.69 32.49
N LEU A 492 9.18 -32.56 31.89
CA LEU A 492 9.61 -33.81 32.51
C LEU A 492 10.37 -33.59 33.83
N ARG A 493 11.11 -32.48 33.94
CA ARG A 493 11.84 -32.11 35.17
C ARG A 493 10.95 -31.51 36.25
N GLY A 494 9.69 -31.17 35.96
CA GLY A 494 8.77 -30.53 36.90
C GLY A 494 9.27 -29.19 37.44
N ALA A 495 10.15 -28.49 36.70
CA ALA A 495 10.76 -27.26 37.18
C ALA A 495 9.72 -26.12 37.20
N PRO A 496 9.53 -25.42 38.35
CA PRO A 496 8.61 -24.30 38.43
C PRO A 496 8.99 -23.19 37.46
N VAL A 497 8.00 -22.47 36.94
CA VAL A 497 8.25 -21.30 36.09
C VAL A 497 8.72 -20.14 36.96
N ASP A 498 9.95 -19.69 36.74
CA ASP A 498 10.51 -18.52 37.41
C ASP A 498 9.82 -17.21 36.99
N ALA A 499 9.93 -16.20 37.86
CA ALA A 499 9.33 -14.88 37.64
C ALA A 499 9.86 -14.21 36.37
N LEU A 500 11.14 -14.42 36.03
CA LEU A 500 11.78 -13.85 34.85
C LEU A 500 11.15 -14.37 33.56
N THR A 501 10.82 -15.65 33.49
CA THR A 501 10.16 -16.28 32.34
C THR A 501 8.76 -15.71 32.16
N ARG A 502 7.98 -15.56 33.25
CA ARG A 502 6.64 -14.94 33.18
C ARG A 502 6.72 -13.49 32.74
N LYS A 503 7.69 -12.74 33.24
CA LYS A 503 7.95 -11.35 32.84
C LYS A 503 8.25 -11.27 31.35
N ARG A 504 9.12 -12.15 30.82
CA ARG A 504 9.43 -12.22 29.38
C ARG A 504 8.19 -12.50 28.52
N VAL A 505 7.39 -13.52 28.86
CA VAL A 505 6.14 -13.82 28.14
C VAL A 505 5.17 -12.64 28.20
N THR A 506 5.10 -11.96 29.35
CA THR A 506 4.27 -10.75 29.51
C THR A 506 4.73 -9.63 28.58
N GLU A 507 6.03 -9.34 28.55
CA GLU A 507 6.62 -8.33 27.67
C GLU A 507 6.42 -8.69 26.19
N ASP A 508 6.57 -9.97 25.83
CA ASP A 508 6.37 -10.49 24.47
C ASP A 508 4.92 -10.35 24.01
N ILE A 509 3.93 -10.57 24.88
CA ILE A 509 2.52 -10.32 24.57
C ILE A 509 2.25 -8.81 24.51
N PHE A 510 2.80 -8.05 25.45
CA PHE A 510 2.54 -6.61 25.57
C PHE A 510 3.15 -5.83 24.42
N ARG A 511 4.16 -6.35 23.71
CA ARG A 511 4.70 -5.70 22.51
C ARG A 511 3.65 -5.48 21.42
N PHE A 512 2.64 -6.35 21.36
CA PHE A 512 1.56 -6.32 20.37
C PHE A 512 0.43 -5.35 20.73
N ILE A 513 0.25 -5.06 22.02
CA ILE A 513 -0.82 -4.20 22.52
C ILE A 513 -0.53 -2.75 22.12
N ARG A 514 -1.55 -1.98 21.74
CA ARG A 514 -1.40 -0.55 21.40
C ARG A 514 -0.66 0.25 22.48
N GLU A 515 0.11 1.25 22.06
CA GLU A 515 0.96 2.01 22.98
C GLU A 515 0.17 2.92 23.93
N ASP A 516 -0.99 3.42 23.50
CA ASP A 516 -1.89 4.27 24.30
C ASP A 516 -2.43 3.53 25.54
N LEU A 517 -2.68 2.22 25.42
CA LEU A 517 -3.17 1.39 26.52
C LEU A 517 -2.07 1.01 27.52
N ARG A 518 -0.81 0.93 27.06
CA ARG A 518 0.35 0.49 27.85
C ARG A 518 0.96 1.59 28.72
N GLY A 519 0.56 2.85 28.53
CA GLY A 519 1.16 3.98 29.22
C GLY A 519 0.11 4.93 29.82
N PRO A 520 0.51 5.77 30.79
CA PRO A 520 -0.39 6.74 31.38
C PRO A 520 -0.56 7.95 30.45
N SER A 521 -1.37 7.84 29.39
CA SER A 521 -1.48 8.93 28.40
C SER A 521 -2.27 10.13 28.96
N VAL A 522 -3.38 9.91 29.66
CA VAL A 522 -4.25 10.96 30.22
C VAL A 522 -3.88 11.33 31.67
N ALA A 523 -3.28 10.37 32.38
CA ALA A 523 -2.93 10.45 33.78
C ALA A 523 -1.73 11.38 34.08
N LEU A 524 -0.77 11.44 33.16
CA LEU A 524 0.48 12.19 33.33
C LEU A 524 0.30 13.70 33.25
N GLU A 525 -0.56 14.19 32.38
CA GLU A 525 -0.88 15.63 32.27
C GLU A 525 -1.59 16.11 33.53
N SER A 526 -2.55 15.32 34.06
CA SER A 526 -3.21 15.58 35.34
C SER A 526 -2.23 15.53 36.52
N LEU A 527 -1.26 14.59 36.51
CA LEU A 527 -0.22 14.52 37.53
C LEU A 527 0.72 15.72 37.48
N ALA A 528 1.15 16.12 36.27
CA ALA A 528 1.99 17.30 36.07
C ALA A 528 1.28 18.58 36.55
N LEU A 529 0.00 18.75 36.22
CA LEU A 529 -0.84 19.84 36.71
C LEU A 529 -0.98 19.83 38.23
N LYS A 530 -1.24 18.67 38.84
CA LYS A 530 -1.34 18.53 40.31
C LYS A 530 -0.03 18.81 41.03
N VAL A 531 1.10 18.37 40.49
CA VAL A 531 2.45 18.63 41.04
C VAL A 531 2.78 20.13 40.93
N LEU A 532 2.47 20.75 39.79
CA LEU A 532 2.63 22.20 39.61
C LEU A 532 1.77 22.98 40.62
N LEU A 533 0.49 22.62 40.78
CA LEU A 533 -0.43 23.27 41.72
C LEU A 533 -0.02 23.09 43.19
N GLN A 534 0.53 21.93 43.56
CA GLN A 534 1.06 21.68 44.91
C GLN A 534 2.34 22.49 45.18
N SER A 535 3.22 22.64 44.19
CA SER A 535 4.45 23.46 44.32
C SER A 535 4.16 24.95 44.47
N SER A 536 3.06 25.45 43.89
CA SER A 536 2.58 26.82 44.10
C SER A 536 1.95 27.06 45.47
N SER A 537 1.33 26.04 46.09
CA SER A 537 0.72 26.15 47.42
C SER A 537 1.72 26.20 48.58
N THR A 538 2.94 25.70 48.36
CA THR A 538 4.04 25.73 49.35
C THR A 538 4.85 27.03 49.35
N ARG A 539 4.61 27.96 48.40
CA ARG A 539 5.33 29.25 48.33
C ARG A 539 4.60 30.44 48.96
N THR A 540 3.38 30.26 49.46
CA THR A 540 2.63 31.32 50.17
C THR A 540 2.59 31.02 51.66
N GLY A 541 3.71 31.24 52.34
CA GLY A 541 3.80 31.13 53.79
C GLY A 541 4.97 31.97 54.32
N SER A 542 4.64 33.09 54.96
CA SER A 542 5.52 33.94 55.77
C SER A 542 6.50 34.87 55.05
N ILE A 543 6.02 36.07 54.67
CA ILE A 543 6.83 37.29 54.79
C ILE A 543 5.94 38.35 55.45
N THR A 544 6.07 38.48 56.77
CA THR A 544 5.59 39.66 57.51
C THR A 544 6.61 40.79 57.38
N SER A 545 6.18 41.84 56.70
CA SER A 545 6.51 43.27 56.85
C SER A 545 7.65 43.67 57.79
N GLY A 546 8.64 44.40 57.23
CA GLY A 546 9.59 45.21 57.99
C GLY A 546 10.49 46.08 57.10
N ALA A 547 10.08 47.33 56.94
CA ALA A 547 10.89 48.53 56.63
C ALA A 547 11.64 48.69 55.27
N SER A 548 11.24 49.75 54.57
CA SER A 548 11.91 50.54 53.49
C SER A 548 13.16 51.30 54.06
N PRO A 549 14.02 52.03 53.29
CA PRO A 549 13.91 52.44 51.88
C PRO A 549 15.19 52.48 51.01
N THR A 550 14.98 52.81 49.72
CA THR A 550 15.87 53.51 48.74
C THR A 550 17.17 52.84 48.26
N ALA A 551 17.30 52.58 46.95
CA ALA A 551 17.99 53.47 46.00
C ALA A 551 18.24 52.83 44.60
N ALA A 552 18.14 53.70 43.60
CA ALA A 552 18.84 53.72 42.31
C ALA A 552 18.52 52.68 41.22
N ALA A 553 17.86 53.20 40.19
CA ALA A 553 17.75 52.67 38.85
C ALA A 553 19.09 52.64 38.10
N THR A 554 19.28 51.65 37.22
CA THR A 554 20.06 51.85 36.00
C THR A 554 19.48 51.02 34.87
N THR A 555 18.95 51.74 33.89
CA THR A 555 18.44 51.32 32.59
C THR A 555 19.60 50.92 31.67
N VAL A 556 19.28 50.14 30.62
CA VAL A 556 19.83 50.11 29.23
C VAL A 556 19.82 48.65 28.77
N ALA A 557 18.73 48.20 28.15
CA ALA A 557 18.43 48.32 26.71
C ALA A 557 19.30 47.42 25.82
N SER A 558 18.62 46.40 25.30
CA SER A 558 18.83 45.62 24.09
C SER A 558 19.74 46.21 23.01
N ARG A 559 20.56 45.35 22.41
CA ARG A 559 20.70 45.32 20.94
C ARG A 559 21.11 43.94 20.44
N SER A 560 20.29 43.45 19.53
CA SER A 560 20.50 42.38 18.57
C SER A 560 21.52 42.77 17.48
N GLY A 561 22.27 41.78 16.99
CA GLY A 561 23.08 41.78 15.77
C GLY A 561 24.01 40.56 15.82
N ALA A 562 23.67 39.43 15.18
CA ALA A 562 23.83 39.12 13.75
C ALA A 562 25.30 39.00 13.30
N LEU A 563 25.60 37.83 12.71
CA LEU A 563 26.75 37.39 11.90
C LEU A 563 27.99 36.87 12.63
N MET A 564 28.16 35.54 12.61
CA MET A 564 28.81 34.84 11.49
C MET A 564 28.13 33.50 11.22
#